data_AF-A0A954R5Z7-F1
#
_entry.id   AF-A0A954R5Z7-F1
#
_cell.length_a   1.000
_cell.length_b   1.000
_cell.length_c   1.000
_cell.angle_alpha   90.00
_cell.angle_beta   90.00
_cell.angle_gamma   90.00
#
_symmetry.space_group_name_H-M   'P 1'
#
loop_
_entity.id
_entity.type
_entity.pdbx_description
1 polymer ?
#
loop_
_entity_poly.entity_id
_entity_poly.type
_entity_poly.pdbx_seq_one_letter_code
_entity_poly.pdbx_strand_id
1 'polypeptide(L)'
;MPREDGLTTSLTLLRRVEEADPEAWSCFTRLYGPLVYSWCRGMGLPPDEVEDVGQEVFLVVSGKLETFNPEQKAAGAFRSWLWGITRLETLKY
;
A
#
# COMPACT_ATOMS: atom_id res chain seq x y z
N MET A 1 25.18 -9.52 -14.44
CA MET A 1 23.91 -8.76 -14.49
C MET A 1 23.17 -8.99 -13.17
N PRO A 2 23.22 -8.08 -12.18
CA PRO A 2 22.40 -8.25 -10.99
C PRO A 2 20.94 -7.97 -11.35
N ARG A 3 20.08 -8.96 -11.15
CA ARG A 3 18.62 -8.82 -11.18
C ARG A 3 18.16 -8.53 -9.75
N GLU A 4 18.14 -7.27 -9.33
CA GLU A 4 17.74 -6.91 -7.95
C GLU A 4 16.79 -5.70 -7.88
N ASP A 5 15.99 -5.43 -8.90
CA ASP A 5 15.01 -4.32 -8.84
C ASP A 5 13.62 -4.78 -9.29
N GLY A 6 12.97 -5.59 -8.46
CA GLY A 6 11.57 -6.01 -8.66
C GLY A 6 10.68 -5.80 -7.43
N LEU A 7 11.26 -5.41 -6.29
CA LEU A 7 10.55 -5.33 -5.01
C LEU A 7 10.95 -4.12 -4.15
N THR A 8 11.79 -3.22 -4.64
CA THR A 8 12.14 -1.98 -3.95
C THR A 8 11.01 -0.99 -4.19
N THR A 9 10.25 -0.64 -3.14
CA THR A 9 9.34 0.50 -3.21
C THR A 9 10.17 1.72 -3.61
N SER A 10 9.99 2.22 -4.83
CA SER A 10 10.78 3.37 -5.28
C SER A 10 10.43 4.55 -4.39
N LEU A 11 11.41 5.05 -3.64
CA LEU A 11 11.28 6.25 -2.80
C LEU A 11 10.64 7.41 -3.56
N THR A 12 11.00 7.55 -4.84
CA THR A 12 10.45 8.53 -5.77
C THR A 12 8.94 8.36 -6.01
N LEU A 13 8.44 7.12 -6.06
CA LEU A 13 7.01 6.85 -6.21
C LEU A 13 6.27 7.31 -4.95
N LEU A 14 6.74 6.93 -3.75
CA LEU A 14 6.11 7.35 -2.50
C LEU A 14 6.10 8.87 -2.35
N ARG A 15 7.19 9.54 -2.73
CA ARG A 15 7.29 11.01 -2.66
C ARG A 15 6.29 11.69 -3.61
N ARG A 16 6.13 11.20 -4.83
CA ARG A 16 5.12 11.73 -5.76
C ARG A 16 3.69 11.46 -5.27
N VAL A 17 3.45 10.31 -4.66
CA VAL A 17 2.15 9.98 -4.04
C VAL A 17 1.86 10.92 -2.87
N GLU A 18 2.87 11.29 -2.07
CA GLU A 18 2.78 12.32 -1.02
C GLU A 18 2.45 13.71 -1.60
N GLU A 19 3.01 14.07 -2.75
CA GLU A 19 2.70 15.31 -3.49
C GLU A 19 1.33 15.30 -4.19
N ALA A 20 0.48 14.31 -3.89
CA ALA A 20 -0.83 14.11 -4.51
C ALA A 20 -0.78 13.98 -6.05
N ASP A 21 0.32 13.45 -6.60
CA ASP A 21 0.46 13.20 -8.02
C ASP A 21 -0.45 12.03 -8.47
N PRO A 22 -1.42 12.28 -9.37
CA PRO A 22 -2.40 11.27 -9.77
C PRO A 22 -1.80 10.12 -10.59
N GLU A 23 -0.72 10.36 -11.33
CA GLU A 23 -0.03 9.32 -12.11
C GLU A 23 0.76 8.39 -11.18
N ALA A 24 1.42 8.96 -10.18
CA ALA A 24 2.08 8.21 -9.13
C ALA A 24 1.08 7.41 -8.30
N TRP A 25 -0.08 7.98 -7.97
CA TRP A 25 -1.18 7.28 -7.31
C TRP A 25 -1.67 6.07 -8.13
N SER A 26 -1.86 6.24 -9.43
CA SER A 26 -2.23 5.14 -10.34
C SER A 26 -1.18 4.04 -10.39
N CYS A 27 0.10 4.39 -10.43
CA CYS A 27 1.19 3.41 -10.39
C CYS A 27 1.26 2.69 -9.04
N PHE A 28 1.05 3.42 -7.94
CA PHE A 28 1.03 2.90 -6.58
C PHE A 28 -0.10 1.89 -6.38
N THR A 29 -1.33 2.27 -6.71
CA THR A 29 -2.51 1.39 -6.62
C THR A 29 -2.39 0.18 -7.53
N ARG A 30 -1.81 0.32 -8.73
CA ARG A 30 -1.56 -0.83 -9.63
C ARG A 30 -0.51 -1.80 -9.07
N LEU A 31 0.50 -1.30 -8.35
CA LEU A 31 1.56 -2.11 -7.75
C LEU A 31 1.09 -2.81 -6.47
N TYR A 32 0.38 -2.10 -5.60
CA TYR A 32 -0.03 -2.57 -4.28
C TYR A 32 -1.45 -3.12 -4.20
N GLY A 33 -2.31 -2.80 -5.17
CA GLY A 33 -3.69 -3.31 -5.26
C GLY A 33 -3.76 -4.82 -5.15
N PRO A 34 -3.12 -5.59 -6.07
CA PRO A 34 -3.14 -7.05 -6.01
C PRO A 34 -2.62 -7.62 -4.67
N LEU A 35 -1.68 -6.92 -4.03
CA LEU A 35 -1.12 -7.32 -2.74
C LEU A 35 -2.14 -7.15 -1.60
N VAL A 36 -2.77 -5.98 -1.51
CA VAL A 36 -3.82 -5.69 -0.52
C VAL A 36 -5.00 -6.66 -0.70
N TYR A 37 -5.43 -6.87 -1.94
CA TYR A 37 -6.51 -7.83 -2.24
C TYR A 37 -6.16 -9.26 -1.86
N SER A 38 -4.90 -9.69 -2.10
CA SER A 38 -4.43 -11.00 -1.67
C SER A 38 -4.43 -11.15 -0.14
N TRP A 39 -4.11 -10.07 0.57
CA TRP A 39 -4.10 -10.04 2.03
C TRP A 39 -5.50 -10.12 2.62
N CYS A 40 -6.44 -9.30 2.12
CA CYS A 40 -7.85 -9.35 2.54
C CYS A 40 -8.44 -10.73 2.30
N ARG A 41 -8.19 -11.35 1.13
CA ARG A 41 -8.63 -12.73 0.88
C ARG A 41 -7.98 -13.76 1.79
N GLY A 42 -6.68 -13.59 2.10
CA GLY A 42 -5.98 -14.45 3.06
C GLY A 42 -6.51 -14.34 4.50
N MET A 43 -7.14 -13.21 4.85
CA MET A 43 -7.80 -13.00 6.13
C MET A 43 -9.25 -13.52 6.17
N GLY A 44 -9.77 -14.04 5.05
CA GLY A 44 -11.09 -14.67 4.98
C GLY A 44 -12.24 -13.74 4.62
N LEU A 45 -11.96 -12.51 4.16
CA LEU A 45 -13.03 -11.60 3.72
C LEU A 45 -13.73 -12.11 2.46
N PRO A 46 -15.08 -11.98 2.39
CA PRO A 46 -15.83 -12.22 1.18
C PRO A 46 -15.42 -11.21 0.09
N PRO A 47 -15.55 -11.58 -1.20
CA PRO A 47 -15.10 -10.74 -2.31
C PRO A 47 -15.74 -9.35 -2.33
N ASP A 48 -16.98 -9.22 -1.82
CA ASP A 48 -17.71 -7.96 -1.72
C ASP A 48 -17.04 -6.98 -0.73
N GLU A 49 -16.58 -7.47 0.41
CA GLU A 49 -15.88 -6.67 1.42
C GLU A 49 -14.41 -6.42 1.05
N VAL A 50 -13.81 -7.29 0.23
CA VAL A 50 -12.42 -7.10 -0.22
C VAL A 50 -12.26 -5.83 -1.05
N GLU A 51 -13.23 -5.50 -1.92
CA GLU A 51 -13.20 -4.24 -2.67
C GLU A 51 -13.36 -3.04 -1.73
N ASP A 52 -14.31 -3.10 -0.79
CA ASP A 52 -14.64 -2.02 0.14
C ASP A 52 -13.45 -1.72 1.08
N VAL A 53 -12.92 -2.75 1.74
CA VAL A 53 -11.71 -2.66 2.58
C VAL A 53 -10.52 -2.21 1.75
N GLY A 54 -10.39 -2.69 0.50
CA GLY A 54 -9.33 -2.26 -0.40
C GLY A 54 -9.33 -0.75 -0.60
N GLN A 55 -10.50 -0.15 -0.87
CA GLN A 55 -10.63 1.30 -1.01
C GLN A 55 -10.31 2.03 0.28
N GLU A 56 -10.81 1.56 1.42
CA GLU A 56 -10.58 2.21 2.70
C GLU A 56 -9.11 2.15 3.13
N VAL A 57 -8.42 1.03 2.87
CA VAL A 57 -6.97 0.90 3.04
C VAL A 57 -6.24 1.96 2.21
N PHE A 58 -6.58 2.13 0.94
CA PHE A 58 -5.94 3.14 0.10
C PHE A 58 -6.25 4.57 0.56
N LEU A 59 -7.48 4.83 1.02
CA LEU A 59 -7.86 6.12 1.60
C LEU A 59 -7.01 6.43 2.84
N VAL A 60 -6.91 5.50 3.78
CA VAL A 60 -6.08 5.64 4.99
C VAL A 60 -4.60 5.78 4.63
N VAL A 61 -4.12 5.05 3.62
CA VAL A 61 -2.75 5.20 3.13
C VAL A 61 -2.49 6.61 2.63
N SER A 62 -3.36 7.20 1.80
CA SER A 62 -3.16 8.57 1.32
C SER A 62 -3.02 9.59 2.46
N GLY A 63 -3.89 9.51 3.47
CA GLY A 63 -3.85 10.42 4.64
C GLY A 63 -2.77 10.10 5.67
N LYS A 64 -2.18 8.90 5.68
CA LYS A 64 -1.04 8.59 6.56
C LYS A 64 0.30 8.69 5.86
N LEU A 65 0.32 8.68 4.53
CA LEU A 65 1.55 8.77 3.74
C LEU A 65 2.23 10.12 3.95
N GLU A 66 1.48 11.19 4.14
CA GLU A 66 2.00 12.51 4.52
C GLU A 66 2.88 12.48 5.79
N THR A 67 2.60 11.54 6.70
CA THR A 67 3.36 11.35 7.95
C THR A 67 4.41 10.23 7.84
N PHE A 68 4.41 9.50 6.74
CA PHE A 68 5.30 8.36 6.54
C PHE A 68 6.58 8.87 5.89
N ASN A 69 7.68 9.04 6.65
CA ASN A 69 8.97 9.39 6.06
C ASN A 69 9.65 8.15 5.45
N PRO A 70 9.70 8.02 4.10
CA PRO A 70 10.29 6.83 3.48
C PRO A 70 11.82 6.87 3.52
N GLU A 71 12.44 8.06 3.57
CA GLU A 71 13.90 8.25 3.59
C GLU A 71 14.56 7.70 4.86
N GLN A 72 13.81 7.56 5.96
CA GLN A 72 14.32 7.04 7.24
C GLN A 72 14.10 5.53 7.41
N LYS A 73 13.50 4.84 6.43
CA LYS A 73 12.99 3.48 6.59
C LYS A 73 13.75 2.50 5.69
N ALA A 74 14.09 1.33 6.24
CA ALA A 74 14.73 0.24 5.50
C ALA A 74 13.84 -0.30 4.36
N ALA A 75 14.46 -0.90 3.35
CA ALA A 75 13.75 -1.59 2.27
C ALA A 75 12.76 -2.60 2.84
N GLY A 76 11.49 -2.52 2.43
CA GLY A 76 10.41 -3.39 2.91
C GLY A 76 9.61 -2.88 4.11
N ALA A 77 10.06 -1.83 4.80
CA ALA A 77 9.32 -1.23 5.90
C ALA A 77 7.96 -0.66 5.46
N PHE A 78 7.85 -0.21 4.21
CA PHE A 78 6.58 0.22 3.63
C PHE A 78 5.56 -0.92 3.54
N ARG A 79 5.98 -2.13 3.12
CA ARG A 79 5.07 -3.29 3.06
C ARG A 79 4.58 -3.69 4.44
N SER A 80 5.46 -3.70 5.45
CA SER A 80 5.06 -4.00 6.83
C SER A 80 4.09 -2.95 7.39
N TRP A 81 4.28 -1.69 7.06
CA TRP A 81 3.37 -0.61 7.42
C TRP A 81 2.01 -0.72 6.71
N LEU A 82 2.02 -1.00 5.40
CA LEU A 82 0.80 -1.23 4.60
C LEU A 82 0.01 -2.45 5.09
N TRP A 83 0.71 -3.53 5.45
CA TRP A 83 0.09 -4.70 6.08
C TRP A 83 -0.55 -4.34 7.42
N GLY A 84 0.12 -3.51 8.23
CA GLY A 84 -0.44 -3.01 9.49
C GLY A 84 -1.74 -2.23 9.30
N ILE A 85 -1.81 -1.37 8.27
CA ILE A 85 -3.05 -0.66 7.91
C ILE A 85 -4.10 -1.65 7.42
N THR A 86 -3.74 -2.54 6.48
CA THR A 86 -4.67 -3.55 5.94
C THR A 86 -5.29 -4.36 7.07
N ARG A 87 -4.48 -4.89 7.98
CA ARG A 87 -4.94 -5.66 9.14
C ARG A 87 -5.83 -4.85 10.08
N LEU A 88 -5.56 -3.55 10.25
CA LEU A 88 -6.39 -2.69 11.09
C LEU A 88 -7.76 -2.46 10.46
N GLU A 89 -7.81 -2.22 9.14
CA GLU A 89 -9.06 -1.98 8.42
C GLU A 89 -9.90 -3.25 8.32
N THR A 90 -9.29 -4.41 8.08
CA THR A 90 -9.99 -5.71 8.07
C THR A 90 -10.60 -6.09 9.43
N LEU A 91 -10.17 -5.48 10.54
CA LEU A 91 -10.77 -5.73 11.86
C LEU A 91 -12.07 -4.95 12.08
N LYS A 92 -12.42 -4.02 11.19
CA LYS A 92 -13.66 -3.24 11.25
C LYS A 92 -14.85 -3.95 10.60
N TYR A 93 -14.58 -5.03 9.86
CA TYR A 93 -15.54 -5.91 9.19
C TYR A 93 -15.53 -7.26 9.91
#